data_AF-A0A921Z4K9-F1
#
_entry.id   AF-A0A921Z4K9-F1
#
_cell.length_a   1.000
_cell.length_b   1.000
_cell.length_c   1.000
_cell.angle_alpha   90.00
_cell.angle_beta   90.00
_cell.angle_gamma   90.00
#
_symmetry.space_group_name_H-M   'P 1'
#
loop_
_entity.id
_entity.type
_entity.pdbx_description
1 polymer ?
#
loop_
_entity_poly.entity_id
_entity_poly.type
_entity_poly.pdbx_seq_one_letter_code
_entity_poly.pdbx_strand_id
1 'polypeptide(L)'
;MAVLAAAQLLDELMGRHRNTNPNEKIKKPNWEDPEYCKYYMVKFCPHDLFVNTRADLGACPKVHDEEVKELFDKAESSYKKSQYVEEFLRFCKHMINDVERKIQKGKQRLELMNSKPEGPPMTQAQTEKNQEQVQLLSEKITSLVQEAEEAGIRGDVEQAQGLMKLCDRLKEEKEQLLKQQENSHWSMTAELAAAQEKQMEVCPVCGAFLIVGDAQQRIDDHLSGKQHVGYFKLRQAYEEMNESREKEQQEKERRRREDRERERSSRSGGGLGGLGSDRRDRERMERDRERDRERSDRDREREREKDKDRERHRMVREERPSRHDDRERERERDRDRERERDRERRHRKERRSPYERTSVRRRSRDRH
;
A
#
# COMPACT_ATOMS: atom_id res chain seq x y z
N MET A 1 -0.72 -11.38 -39.83
CA MET A 1 0.35 -11.76 -38.87
C MET A 1 1.67 -12.00 -39.61
N ALA A 2 1.77 -12.97 -40.52
CA ALA A 2 3.02 -13.25 -41.26
C ALA A 2 3.52 -12.10 -42.16
N VAL A 3 2.61 -11.35 -42.80
CA VAL A 3 2.96 -10.23 -43.69
C VAL A 3 3.56 -9.03 -42.94
N LEU A 4 3.12 -8.79 -41.70
CA LEU A 4 3.63 -7.69 -40.86
C LEU A 4 5.00 -8.02 -40.27
N ALA A 5 5.22 -9.28 -39.86
CA ALA A 5 6.52 -9.76 -39.41
C ALA A 5 7.55 -9.76 -40.56
N ALA A 6 7.13 -10.16 -41.76
CA ALA A 6 7.97 -10.08 -42.95
C ALA A 6 8.27 -8.61 -43.36
N ALA A 7 7.30 -7.70 -43.20
CA ALA A 7 7.53 -6.27 -43.44
C ALA A 7 8.53 -5.68 -42.44
N GLN A 8 8.41 -5.97 -41.14
CA GLN A 8 9.38 -5.53 -40.13
C GLN A 8 10.80 -6.06 -40.40
N LEU A 9 10.94 -7.34 -40.74
CA LEU A 9 12.23 -7.92 -41.08
C LEU A 9 12.84 -7.27 -42.35
N LEU A 10 11.99 -6.92 -43.32
CA LEU A 10 12.43 -6.24 -44.54
C LEU A 10 12.79 -4.77 -44.30
N ASP A 11 12.13 -4.11 -43.35
CA ASP A 11 12.45 -2.73 -42.95
C ASP A 11 13.77 -2.67 -42.15
N GLU A 12 14.12 -3.72 -41.40
CA GLU A 12 15.44 -3.90 -40.77
C GLU A 12 16.55 -4.13 -41.81
N LEU A 13 16.26 -4.87 -42.88
CA LEU A 13 17.26 -5.26 -43.88
C LEU A 13 17.49 -4.20 -44.98
N MET A 14 16.45 -3.43 -45.34
CA MET A 14 16.46 -2.50 -46.48
C MET A 14 16.16 -1.05 -46.09
N GLY A 15 15.90 -0.78 -44.80
CA GLY A 15 15.54 0.53 -44.28
C GLY A 15 14.06 0.86 -44.42
N ARG A 16 13.50 1.50 -43.40
CA ARG A 16 12.07 1.91 -43.24
C ARG A 16 11.52 2.79 -44.38
N HIS A 17 12.40 3.32 -45.23
CA HIS A 17 12.05 4.19 -46.36
C HIS A 17 11.98 3.46 -47.71
N ARG A 18 11.90 2.13 -47.71
CA ARG A 18 11.82 1.34 -48.94
C ARG A 18 10.60 1.67 -49.81
N ASN A 19 9.47 2.03 -49.19
CA ASN A 19 8.20 2.28 -49.88
C ASN A 19 7.88 3.78 -50.04
N THR A 20 8.77 4.69 -49.63
CA THR A 20 8.54 6.14 -49.79
C THR A 20 8.96 6.60 -51.19
N ASN A 21 8.07 7.31 -51.87
CA ASN A 21 8.35 7.87 -53.19
C ASN A 21 9.56 8.83 -53.14
N PRO A 22 10.37 8.94 -54.22
CA PRO A 22 11.63 9.71 -54.22
C PRO A 22 11.55 11.20 -53.83
N ASN A 23 10.35 11.76 -53.66
CA ASN A 23 10.11 13.18 -53.34
C ASN A 23 9.35 13.39 -52.01
N GLU A 24 9.01 12.33 -51.27
CA GLU A 24 8.44 12.48 -49.92
C GLU A 24 9.56 12.56 -48.89
N LYS A 25 9.66 13.71 -48.22
CA LYS A 25 10.62 13.93 -47.15
C LYS A 25 10.33 12.91 -46.04
N ILE A 26 11.32 12.06 -45.79
CA ILE A 26 11.44 11.21 -44.60
C ILE A 26 10.98 12.03 -43.38
N LYS A 27 9.81 11.68 -42.83
CA LYS A 27 9.36 12.26 -41.57
C LYS A 27 10.36 11.80 -40.52
N LYS A 28 11.13 12.73 -39.97
CA LYS A 28 12.06 12.42 -38.90
C LYS A 28 11.25 11.85 -37.73
N PRO A 29 11.65 10.69 -37.17
CA PRO A 29 10.94 10.11 -36.05
C PRO A 29 10.93 11.13 -34.90
N ASN A 30 9.74 11.57 -34.52
CA ASN A 30 9.54 12.49 -33.42
C ASN A 30 9.04 11.70 -32.21
N TRP A 31 9.77 11.80 -31.10
CA TRP A 31 9.46 11.04 -29.88
C TRP A 31 8.16 11.51 -29.19
N GLU A 32 7.61 12.66 -29.58
CA GLU A 32 6.35 13.16 -29.01
C GLU A 32 5.09 12.60 -29.69
N ASP A 33 5.24 11.82 -30.76
CA ASP A 33 4.10 11.31 -31.52
C ASP A 33 3.34 10.22 -30.72
N PRO A 34 2.01 10.31 -30.56
CA PRO A 34 1.23 9.36 -29.76
C PRO A 34 1.20 7.92 -30.28
N GLU A 35 1.68 7.68 -31.49
CA GLU A 35 1.75 6.38 -32.16
C GLU A 35 2.80 5.46 -31.52
N TYR A 36 3.83 6.04 -30.90
CA TYR A 36 4.89 5.29 -30.24
C TYR A 36 4.51 4.87 -28.82
N CYS A 37 4.98 3.68 -28.43
CA CYS A 37 4.73 3.16 -27.10
C CYS A 37 5.55 3.90 -26.04
N LYS A 38 4.86 4.71 -25.25
CA LYS A 38 5.43 5.41 -24.07
C LYS A 38 6.25 4.49 -23.16
N TYR A 39 5.78 3.26 -22.92
CA TYR A 39 6.45 2.32 -22.02
C TYR A 39 7.74 1.75 -22.62
N TYR A 40 7.71 1.42 -23.91
CA TYR A 40 8.87 0.93 -24.65
C TYR A 40 9.99 1.97 -24.71
N MET A 41 9.62 3.25 -24.91
CA MET A 41 10.57 4.36 -24.92
C MET A 41 11.30 4.55 -23.60
N VAL A 42 10.65 4.25 -22.46
CA VAL A 42 11.28 4.42 -21.15
C VAL A 42 12.28 3.29 -20.87
N LYS A 43 11.86 2.03 -20.97
CA LYS A 43 12.75 0.87 -20.79
C LYS A 43 12.30 -0.32 -21.63
N PHE A 44 11.09 -0.83 -21.37
CA PHE A 44 10.50 -1.98 -22.06
C PHE A 44 8.96 -1.90 -22.03
N CYS A 45 8.32 -2.57 -22.97
CA CYS A 45 6.87 -2.66 -22.99
C CYS A 45 6.39 -3.89 -22.18
N PRO A 46 5.48 -3.71 -21.20
CA PRO A 46 4.88 -4.83 -20.47
C PRO A 46 4.14 -5.83 -21.37
N HIS A 47 3.57 -5.37 -22.48
CA HIS A 47 2.87 -6.22 -23.45
C HIS A 47 3.79 -7.26 -24.08
N ASP A 48 5.04 -6.89 -24.41
CA ASP A 48 6.01 -7.80 -25.03
C ASP A 48 6.63 -8.77 -24.00
N LEU A 49 6.67 -8.35 -22.74
CA LEU A 49 7.28 -9.14 -21.66
C LEU A 49 6.40 -10.33 -21.23
N PHE A 50 5.07 -10.17 -21.32
CA PHE A 50 4.09 -11.13 -20.81
C PHE A 50 3.33 -11.89 -21.91
N VAL A 51 3.82 -11.89 -23.15
CA VAL A 51 3.19 -12.61 -24.28
C VAL A 51 3.02 -14.09 -23.97
N ASN A 52 1.80 -14.60 -24.17
CA ASN A 52 1.42 -16.00 -23.90
C ASN A 52 1.59 -16.41 -22.42
N THR A 53 1.49 -15.47 -21.50
CA THR A 53 1.51 -15.76 -20.05
C THR A 53 0.15 -15.51 -19.40
N ARG A 54 -0.01 -15.92 -18.13
CA ARG A 54 -1.27 -15.69 -17.39
C ARG A 54 -1.55 -14.21 -17.11
N ALA A 55 -0.56 -13.35 -17.31
CA ALA A 55 -0.66 -11.89 -17.16
C ALA A 55 -0.59 -11.17 -18.51
N ASP A 56 -0.93 -11.86 -19.60
CA ASP A 56 -0.89 -11.29 -20.94
C ASP A 56 -1.91 -10.14 -21.09
N LEU A 57 -1.41 -9.01 -21.58
CA LEU A 57 -2.17 -7.80 -21.86
C LEU A 57 -2.55 -7.71 -23.35
N GLY A 58 -2.17 -8.70 -24.15
CA GLY A 58 -2.29 -8.73 -25.60
C GLY A 58 -1.17 -7.97 -26.30
N ALA A 59 -1.17 -8.04 -27.63
CA ALA A 59 -0.21 -7.32 -28.47
C ALA A 59 -0.32 -5.80 -28.23
N CYS A 60 0.82 -5.12 -28.21
CA CYS A 60 0.83 -3.68 -27.98
C CYS A 60 0.11 -2.96 -29.13
N PRO A 61 -0.84 -2.03 -28.85
CA PRO A 61 -1.50 -1.24 -29.88
C PRO A 61 -0.62 -0.12 -30.46
N LYS A 62 0.62 0.03 -29.96
CA LYS A 62 1.53 1.12 -30.28
C LYS A 62 2.81 0.58 -30.90
N VAL A 63 3.47 1.41 -31.70
CA VAL A 63 4.69 1.03 -32.41
C VAL A 63 5.88 1.03 -31.45
N HIS A 64 6.69 -0.04 -31.51
CA HIS A 64 7.94 -0.19 -30.76
C HIS A 64 9.11 0.07 -31.69
N ASP A 65 9.73 1.23 -31.56
CA ASP A 65 10.84 1.67 -32.39
C ASP A 65 12.08 1.98 -31.55
N GLU A 66 13.19 1.31 -31.86
CA GLU A 66 14.47 1.48 -31.15
C GLU A 66 15.10 2.86 -31.40
N GLU A 67 14.99 3.38 -32.62
CA GLU A 67 15.48 4.72 -32.99
C GLU A 67 14.83 5.83 -32.14
N VAL A 68 13.53 5.70 -31.87
CA VAL A 68 12.77 6.65 -31.05
C VAL A 68 13.19 6.57 -29.59
N LYS A 69 13.50 5.36 -29.10
CA LYS A 69 14.03 5.14 -27.74
C LYS A 69 15.38 5.82 -27.55
N GLU A 70 16.29 5.69 -28.51
CA GLU A 70 17.58 6.39 -28.45
C GLU A 70 17.41 7.91 -28.47
N LEU A 71 16.50 8.43 -29.30
CA LEU A 71 16.19 9.86 -29.34
C LEU A 71 15.60 10.35 -28.02
N PHE A 72 14.75 9.55 -27.38
CA PHE A 72 14.19 9.84 -26.06
C PHE A 72 15.26 9.84 -24.97
N ASP A 73 16.23 8.93 -25.02
CA ASP A 73 17.35 8.88 -24.08
C ASP A 73 18.29 10.07 -24.27
N LYS A 74 18.60 10.43 -25.52
CA LYS A 74 19.43 11.60 -25.90
C LYS A 74 18.74 12.94 -25.61
N ALA A 75 17.40 12.99 -25.55
CA ALA A 75 16.66 14.21 -25.27
C ALA A 75 16.80 14.65 -23.80
N GLU A 76 16.91 15.97 -23.59
CA GLU A 76 16.98 16.60 -22.27
C GLU A 76 15.76 16.27 -21.40
N SER A 77 15.93 16.42 -20.08
CA SER A 77 14.87 16.16 -19.08
C SER A 77 13.72 17.17 -19.21
N SER A 78 12.82 16.90 -20.15
CA SER A 78 11.61 17.67 -20.39
C SER A 78 10.48 17.24 -19.45
N TYR A 79 9.53 18.13 -19.19
CA TYR A 79 8.33 17.84 -18.40
C TYR A 79 7.55 16.63 -18.96
N LYS A 80 7.48 16.49 -20.29
CA LYS A 80 6.84 15.34 -20.95
C LYS A 80 7.57 14.02 -20.68
N LYS A 81 8.91 14.03 -20.68
CA LYS A 81 9.75 12.87 -20.34
C LYS A 81 9.46 12.40 -18.92
N SER A 82 9.39 13.33 -17.96
CA SER A 82 9.03 13.04 -16.57
C SER A 82 7.63 12.44 -16.42
N GLN A 83 6.65 12.90 -17.20
CA GLN A 83 5.29 12.34 -17.20
C GLN A 83 5.25 10.90 -17.72
N TYR A 84 5.94 10.59 -18.83
CA TYR A 84 5.98 9.22 -19.36
C TYR A 84 6.68 8.25 -18.41
N VAL A 85 7.77 8.70 -17.78
CA VAL A 85 8.45 7.91 -16.74
C VAL A 85 7.55 7.69 -15.52
N GLU A 86 6.75 8.68 -15.11
CA GLU A 86 5.78 8.50 -14.02
C GLU A 86 4.66 7.54 -14.37
N GLU A 87 4.14 7.62 -15.60
CA GLU A 87 3.10 6.70 -16.07
C GLU A 87 3.61 5.26 -16.08
N PHE A 88 4.86 5.04 -16.52
CA PHE A 88 5.53 3.75 -16.45
C PHE A 88 5.73 3.28 -15.00
N LEU A 89 6.25 4.14 -14.11
CA LEU A 89 6.47 3.79 -12.70
C LEU A 89 5.15 3.43 -11.97
N ARG A 90 4.07 4.16 -12.23
CA ARG A 90 2.74 3.85 -11.68
C ARG A 90 2.26 2.49 -12.17
N PHE A 91 2.45 2.19 -13.44
CA PHE A 91 2.11 0.89 -14.00
C PHE A 91 2.95 -0.24 -13.37
N CYS A 92 4.28 -0.08 -13.27
CA CYS A 92 5.16 -1.06 -12.63
C CYS A 92 4.78 -1.31 -11.17
N LYS A 93 4.52 -0.24 -10.40
CA LYS A 93 4.06 -0.35 -9.01
C LYS A 93 2.74 -1.11 -8.90
N HIS A 94 1.78 -0.86 -9.78
CA HIS A 94 0.52 -1.58 -9.80
C HIS A 94 0.74 -3.09 -10.02
N MET A 95 1.56 -3.43 -11.01
CA MET A 95 1.86 -4.82 -11.35
C MET A 95 2.64 -5.55 -10.25
N ILE A 96 3.63 -4.91 -9.62
CA ILE A 96 4.37 -5.46 -8.47
C ILE A 96 3.41 -5.73 -7.32
N ASN A 97 2.57 -4.76 -6.97
CA ASN A 97 1.61 -4.91 -5.88
C ASN A 97 0.59 -6.05 -6.12
N ASP A 98 0.19 -6.28 -7.37
CA ASP A 98 -0.69 -7.40 -7.71
C ASP A 98 -0.02 -8.76 -7.47
N VAL A 99 1.26 -8.87 -7.79
CA VAL A 99 2.04 -10.08 -7.54
C VAL A 99 2.34 -10.23 -6.06
N GLU A 100 2.70 -9.17 -5.35
CA GLU A 100 2.91 -9.21 -3.90
C GLU A 100 1.66 -9.63 -3.14
N ARG A 101 0.48 -9.12 -3.53
CA ARG A 101 -0.80 -9.60 -2.97
C ARG A 101 -1.02 -11.08 -3.24
N LYS A 102 -0.67 -11.58 -4.43
CA LYS A 102 -0.73 -13.02 -4.75
C LYS A 102 0.25 -13.83 -3.91
N ILE A 103 1.48 -13.34 -3.72
CA ILE A 103 2.51 -13.96 -2.88
C ILE A 103 2.03 -14.03 -1.44
N GLN A 104 1.53 -12.93 -0.87
CA GLN A 104 1.04 -12.87 0.51
C GLN A 104 -0.13 -13.85 0.71
N LYS A 105 -1.10 -13.89 -0.20
CA LYS A 105 -2.19 -14.87 -0.14
C LYS A 105 -1.69 -16.31 -0.29
N GLY A 106 -0.69 -16.53 -1.14
CA GLY A 106 -0.04 -17.83 -1.30
C GLY A 106 0.67 -18.29 -0.03
N LYS A 107 1.46 -17.40 0.59
CA LYS A 107 2.13 -17.63 1.87
C LYS A 107 1.14 -17.88 2.99
N GLN A 108 0.10 -17.04 3.12
CA GLN A 108 -0.95 -17.24 4.11
C GLN A 108 -1.69 -18.57 3.90
N ARG A 109 -1.90 -19.00 2.65
CA ARG A 109 -2.50 -20.30 2.35
C ARG A 109 -1.58 -21.46 2.75
N LEU A 110 -0.27 -21.34 2.53
CA LEU A 110 0.70 -22.33 3.00
C LEU A 110 0.81 -22.34 4.52
N GLU A 111 0.86 -21.18 5.14
CA GLU A 111 0.84 -21.03 6.59
C GLU A 111 -0.42 -21.67 7.16
N LEU A 112 -1.61 -21.43 6.62
CA LEU A 112 -2.85 -22.08 7.08
C LEU A 112 -2.87 -23.60 6.85
N MET A 113 -2.20 -24.08 5.82
CA MET A 113 -2.09 -25.52 5.54
C MET A 113 -1.09 -26.20 6.46
N ASN A 114 0.00 -25.51 6.79
CA ASN A 114 1.05 -25.97 7.71
C ASN A 114 0.67 -25.73 9.18
N SER A 115 -0.15 -24.71 9.47
CA SER A 115 -0.70 -24.39 10.78
C SER A 115 -1.98 -25.19 11.01
N LYS A 116 -1.83 -26.51 11.15
CA LYS A 116 -2.77 -27.30 11.94
C LYS A 116 -2.39 -27.20 13.43
N PRO A 117 -3.35 -27.39 14.35
CA PRO A 117 -3.28 -26.83 15.68
C PRO A 117 -2.09 -27.41 16.44
N GLU A 118 -1.12 -26.55 16.74
CA GLU A 118 -0.12 -26.80 17.76
C GLU A 118 -0.83 -26.85 19.13
N GLY A 119 -1.42 -28.01 19.45
CA GLY A 119 -1.17 -28.53 20.79
C GLY A 119 0.31 -28.90 20.83
N PRO A 120 1.08 -28.48 21.84
CA PRO A 120 2.50 -28.79 21.89
C PRO A 120 2.68 -30.30 21.72
N PRO A 121 3.53 -30.77 20.78
CA PRO A 121 3.85 -32.18 20.71
C PRO A 121 4.42 -32.56 22.07
N MET A 122 3.78 -33.52 22.75
CA MET A 122 4.37 -34.11 23.95
C MET A 122 5.77 -34.58 23.55
N THR A 123 6.77 -34.14 24.29
CA THR A 123 8.16 -34.55 24.07
C THR A 123 8.27 -36.08 24.11
N GLN A 124 9.19 -36.68 23.35
CA GLN A 124 9.43 -38.15 23.37
C GLN A 124 9.56 -38.70 24.81
N ALA A 125 10.18 -37.92 25.69
CA ALA A 125 10.30 -38.24 27.11
C ALA A 125 8.96 -38.27 27.87
N GLN A 126 7.96 -37.47 27.46
CA GLN A 126 6.61 -37.54 28.03
C GLN A 126 5.81 -38.71 27.47
N THR A 127 5.98 -39.07 26.19
CA THR A 127 5.34 -40.26 25.64
C THR A 127 5.87 -41.55 26.27
N GLU A 128 7.17 -41.63 26.56
CA GLU A 128 7.79 -42.76 27.28
C GLU A 128 7.29 -42.84 28.72
N LYS A 129 7.26 -41.72 29.44
CA LYS A 129 6.71 -41.67 30.81
C LYS A 129 5.23 -42.07 30.87
N ASN A 130 4.43 -41.65 29.90
CA ASN A 130 3.03 -42.05 29.82
C ASN A 130 2.88 -43.54 29.50
N GLN A 131 3.75 -44.12 28.65
CA GLN A 131 3.78 -45.56 28.41
C GLN A 131 4.16 -46.35 29.67
N GLU A 132 5.17 -45.92 30.41
CA GLU A 132 5.55 -46.51 31.69
C GLU A 132 4.40 -46.44 32.71
N GLN A 133 3.71 -45.29 32.79
CA GLN A 133 2.53 -45.15 33.66
C GLN A 133 1.39 -46.08 33.24
N VAL A 134 1.14 -46.25 31.95
CA VAL A 134 0.14 -47.21 31.45
C VAL A 134 0.53 -48.65 31.79
N GLN A 135 1.81 -49.01 31.72
CA GLN A 135 2.30 -50.34 32.12
C GLN A 135 2.12 -50.57 33.63
N LEU A 136 2.54 -49.63 34.47
CA LEU A 136 2.37 -49.70 35.92
C LEU A 136 0.89 -49.81 36.35
N LEU A 137 0.01 -49.04 35.71
CA LEU A 137 -1.44 -49.15 35.94
C LEU A 137 -1.97 -50.51 35.50
N SER A 138 -1.45 -51.07 34.40
CA SER A 138 -1.84 -52.41 33.92
C SER A 138 -1.48 -53.50 34.93
N GLU A 139 -0.25 -53.46 35.46
CA GLU A 139 0.23 -54.41 36.47
C GLU A 139 -0.60 -54.32 37.75
N LYS A 140 -0.90 -53.09 38.20
CA LYS A 140 -1.73 -52.85 39.40
C LYS A 140 -3.18 -53.30 39.21
N ILE A 141 -3.75 -53.14 38.01
CA ILE A 141 -5.07 -53.69 37.69
C ILE A 141 -5.02 -55.22 37.73
N THR A 142 -3.98 -55.86 37.18
CA THR A 142 -3.87 -57.33 37.23
C THR A 142 -3.71 -57.86 38.65
N SER A 143 -2.96 -57.19 39.53
CA SER A 143 -2.82 -57.63 40.93
C SER A 143 -4.12 -57.49 41.71
N LEU A 144 -4.83 -56.36 41.56
CA LEU A 144 -6.10 -56.13 42.25
C LEU A 144 -7.22 -57.05 41.75
N VAL A 145 -7.19 -57.46 40.48
CA VAL A 145 -8.11 -58.47 39.94
C VAL A 145 -7.82 -59.84 40.57
N GLN A 146 -6.56 -60.24 40.69
CA GLN A 146 -6.19 -61.49 41.37
C GLN A 146 -6.62 -61.49 42.85
N GLU A 147 -6.38 -60.40 43.57
CA GLU A 147 -6.81 -60.25 44.97
C GLU A 147 -8.34 -60.29 45.10
N ALA A 148 -9.08 -59.70 44.14
CA ALA A 148 -10.53 -59.77 44.10
C ALA A 148 -11.04 -61.19 43.81
N GLU A 149 -10.37 -61.94 42.94
CA GLU A 149 -10.67 -63.35 42.66
C GLU A 149 -10.45 -64.22 43.91
N GLU A 150 -9.35 -64.05 44.62
CA GLU A 150 -9.05 -64.78 45.87
C GLU A 150 -10.04 -64.44 47.01
N ALA A 151 -10.44 -63.17 47.14
CA ALA A 151 -11.48 -62.75 48.08
C ALA A 151 -12.86 -63.34 47.70
N GLY A 152 -13.14 -63.46 46.39
CA GLY A 152 -14.33 -64.11 45.88
C GLY A 152 -14.38 -65.61 46.19
N ILE A 153 -13.26 -66.33 46.05
CA ILE A 153 -13.15 -67.76 46.40
C ILE A 153 -13.32 -67.98 47.90
N ARG A 154 -12.84 -67.05 48.74
CA ARG A 154 -13.01 -67.09 50.21
C ARG A 154 -14.43 -66.79 50.66
N GLY A 155 -15.29 -66.28 49.77
CA GLY A 155 -16.70 -65.95 50.07
C GLY A 155 -16.89 -64.54 50.66
N ASP A 156 -15.84 -63.71 50.69
CA ASP A 156 -15.89 -62.33 51.20
C ASP A 156 -16.37 -61.37 50.10
N VAL A 157 -17.67 -61.45 49.79
CA VAL A 157 -18.31 -60.70 48.69
C VAL A 157 -18.15 -59.18 48.83
N GLU A 158 -18.21 -58.66 50.06
CA GLU A 158 -18.11 -57.22 50.33
C GLU A 158 -16.71 -56.66 50.05
N GLN A 159 -15.66 -57.44 50.37
CA GLN A 159 -14.27 -57.06 50.08
C GLN A 159 -13.96 -57.17 48.58
N ALA A 160 -14.43 -58.23 47.92
CA ALA A 160 -14.29 -58.40 46.47
C ALA A 160 -14.96 -57.25 45.68
N GLN A 161 -16.14 -56.79 46.10
CA GLN A 161 -16.80 -55.63 45.50
C GLN A 161 -16.02 -54.32 45.69
N GLY A 162 -15.37 -54.14 46.85
CA GLY A 162 -14.51 -52.99 47.11
C GLY A 162 -13.27 -52.94 46.22
N LEU A 163 -12.61 -54.09 46.04
CA LEU A 163 -11.44 -54.25 45.17
C LEU A 163 -11.81 -54.04 43.69
N MET A 164 -12.95 -54.56 43.24
CA MET A 164 -13.42 -54.34 41.86
C MET A 164 -13.72 -52.86 41.57
N LYS A 165 -14.30 -52.10 42.51
CA LYS A 165 -14.49 -50.65 42.35
C LYS A 165 -13.17 -49.87 42.28
N LEU A 166 -12.09 -50.38 42.86
CA LEU A 166 -10.75 -49.82 42.72
C LEU A 166 -10.15 -50.16 41.35
N CYS A 167 -10.32 -51.39 40.89
CA CYS A 167 -9.93 -51.81 39.55
C CYS A 167 -10.59 -50.95 38.46
N ASP A 168 -11.89 -50.67 38.58
CA ASP A 168 -12.62 -49.91 37.57
C ASP A 168 -12.15 -48.44 37.52
N ARG A 169 -11.84 -47.83 38.66
CA ARG A 169 -11.21 -46.49 38.70
C ARG A 169 -9.83 -46.46 38.01
N LEU A 170 -8.99 -47.46 38.28
CA LEU A 170 -7.67 -47.54 37.63
C LEU A 170 -7.78 -47.84 36.13
N LYS A 171 -8.81 -48.58 35.70
CA LYS A 171 -9.11 -48.79 34.27
C LYS A 171 -9.54 -47.49 33.60
N GLU A 172 -10.37 -46.68 34.24
CA GLU A 172 -10.77 -45.36 33.72
C GLU A 172 -9.55 -44.43 33.59
N GLU A 173 -8.65 -44.39 34.58
CA GLU A 173 -7.40 -43.61 34.51
C GLU A 173 -6.49 -44.10 33.38
N LYS A 174 -6.35 -45.41 33.20
CA LYS A 174 -5.61 -46.01 32.08
C LYS A 174 -6.23 -45.64 30.72
N GLU A 175 -7.54 -45.69 30.59
CA GLU A 175 -8.24 -45.35 29.35
C GLU A 175 -8.09 -43.85 29.02
N GLN A 176 -8.08 -42.97 30.02
CA GLN A 176 -7.82 -41.54 29.84
C GLN A 176 -6.38 -41.28 29.34
N LEU A 177 -5.39 -41.96 29.91
CA LEU A 177 -4.00 -41.86 29.47
C LEU A 177 -3.80 -42.40 28.04
N LEU A 178 -4.46 -43.52 27.70
CA LEU A 178 -4.45 -44.07 26.35
C LEU A 178 -5.10 -43.12 25.34
N LYS A 179 -6.25 -42.51 25.66
CA LYS A 179 -6.89 -41.50 24.78
C LYS A 179 -6.01 -40.26 24.58
N GLN A 180 -5.29 -39.82 25.62
CA GLN A 180 -4.32 -38.73 25.49
C GLN A 180 -3.13 -39.13 24.60
N GLN A 181 -2.68 -40.38 24.70
CA GLN A 181 -1.60 -40.92 23.88
C GLN A 181 -2.01 -41.13 22.42
N GLU A 182 -3.20 -41.67 22.13
CA GLU A 182 -3.68 -41.89 20.76
C GLU A 182 -3.85 -40.57 20.00
N ASN A 183 -4.43 -39.55 20.66
CA ASN A 183 -4.50 -38.20 20.08
C ASN A 183 -3.11 -37.63 19.77
N SER A 184 -2.11 -37.92 20.60
CA SER A 184 -0.73 -37.47 20.43
C SER A 184 0.04 -38.28 19.39
N HIS A 185 -0.16 -39.59 19.33
CA HIS A 185 0.50 -40.49 18.38
C HIS A 185 -0.07 -40.32 16.96
N TRP A 186 -1.37 -40.08 16.84
CA TRP A 186 -1.98 -39.66 15.57
C TRP A 186 -1.41 -38.30 15.12
N SER A 187 -1.21 -37.36 16.04
CA SER A 187 -0.53 -36.08 15.74
C SER A 187 0.89 -36.31 15.22
N MET A 188 1.70 -37.14 15.89
CA MET A 188 3.11 -37.37 15.53
C MET A 188 3.27 -38.16 14.22
N THR A 189 2.43 -39.18 13.98
CA THR A 189 2.45 -39.93 12.71
C THR A 189 1.89 -39.14 11.54
N ALA A 190 0.88 -38.29 11.77
CA ALA A 190 0.41 -37.33 10.79
C ALA A 190 1.44 -36.24 10.49
N GLU A 191 2.21 -35.80 11.49
CA GLU A 191 3.30 -34.84 11.35
C GLU A 191 4.48 -35.44 10.56
N LEU A 192 4.82 -36.70 10.80
CA LEU A 192 5.87 -37.41 10.04
C LEU A 192 5.43 -37.70 8.58
N ALA A 193 4.15 -38.00 8.36
CA ALA A 193 3.57 -38.16 7.03
C ALA A 193 3.45 -36.83 6.28
N ALA A 194 3.07 -35.74 6.96
CA ALA A 194 3.00 -34.39 6.41
C ALA A 194 4.40 -33.80 6.14
N ALA A 195 5.41 -34.15 6.93
CA ALA A 195 6.81 -33.78 6.66
C ALA A 195 7.38 -34.47 5.42
N GLN A 196 6.84 -35.65 5.04
CA GLN A 196 7.17 -36.30 3.76
C GLN A 196 6.41 -35.72 2.57
N GLU A 197 5.31 -34.99 2.78
CA GLU A 197 4.72 -34.12 1.76
C GLU A 197 5.62 -32.88 1.58
N LYS A 198 6.69 -33.07 0.79
CA LYS A 198 7.41 -32.03 0.01
C LYS A 198 7.03 -30.61 0.40
N GLN A 199 7.76 -30.02 1.35
CA GLN A 199 7.52 -28.66 1.83
C GLN A 199 7.39 -27.69 0.65
N MET A 200 6.21 -27.09 0.53
CA MET A 200 5.89 -26.14 -0.53
C MET A 200 6.26 -24.74 -0.06
N GLU A 201 7.01 -24.01 -0.87
CA GLU A 201 7.33 -22.60 -0.71
C GLU A 201 6.72 -21.79 -1.84
N VAL A 202 6.51 -20.49 -1.61
CA VAL A 202 6.06 -19.57 -2.66
C VAL A 202 7.27 -18.79 -3.18
N CYS A 203 7.48 -18.81 -4.50
CA CYS A 203 8.52 -18.02 -5.15
C CYS A 203 8.31 -16.52 -4.85
N PRO A 204 9.33 -15.81 -4.33
CA PRO A 204 9.20 -14.40 -3.94
C PRO A 204 9.04 -13.45 -5.13
N VAL A 205 9.31 -13.88 -6.37
CA VAL A 205 9.28 -13.03 -7.57
C VAL A 205 7.95 -13.15 -8.32
N CYS A 206 7.48 -14.36 -8.58
CA CYS A 206 6.30 -14.61 -9.42
C CYS A 206 5.09 -15.17 -8.66
N GLY A 207 5.26 -15.57 -7.39
CA GLY A 207 4.18 -16.11 -6.57
C GLY A 207 3.71 -17.52 -6.95
N ALA A 208 4.48 -18.26 -7.74
CA ALA A 208 4.22 -19.68 -7.99
C ALA A 208 4.66 -20.54 -6.80
N PHE A 209 4.02 -21.69 -6.61
CA PHE A 209 4.43 -22.67 -5.60
C PHE A 209 5.61 -23.49 -6.13
N LEU A 210 6.66 -23.57 -5.34
CA LEU A 210 7.85 -24.37 -5.54
C LEU A 210 7.92 -25.41 -4.44
N ILE A 211 8.49 -26.57 -4.73
CA ILE A 211 8.75 -27.60 -3.75
C ILE A 211 10.21 -27.51 -3.33
N VAL A 212 10.48 -27.37 -2.04
CA VAL A 212 11.84 -27.41 -1.49
C VAL A 212 12.37 -28.83 -1.62
N GLY A 213 13.53 -28.99 -2.27
CA GLY A 213 14.15 -30.29 -2.52
C GLY A 213 13.70 -31.01 -3.79
N ASP A 214 13.00 -30.33 -4.71
CA ASP A 214 12.74 -30.86 -6.05
C ASP A 214 14.00 -30.85 -6.94
N ALA A 215 13.95 -31.57 -8.06
CA ALA A 215 15.06 -31.62 -9.00
C ALA A 215 15.46 -30.21 -9.48
N GLN A 216 16.76 -29.89 -9.44
CA GLN A 216 17.30 -28.57 -9.79
C GLN A 216 16.82 -28.08 -11.16
N GLN A 217 16.71 -28.99 -12.13
CA GLN A 217 16.23 -28.68 -13.48
C GLN A 217 14.84 -28.02 -13.48
N ARG A 218 13.92 -28.45 -12.59
CA ARG A 218 12.58 -27.84 -12.50
C ARG A 218 12.61 -26.44 -11.91
N ILE A 219 13.50 -26.20 -10.95
CA ILE A 219 13.72 -24.87 -10.37
C ILE A 219 14.31 -23.95 -11.45
N ASP A 220 15.25 -24.44 -12.26
CA ASP A 220 15.85 -23.67 -13.34
C ASP A 220 14.85 -23.36 -14.46
N ASP A 221 13.99 -24.31 -14.84
CA ASP A 221 12.87 -24.08 -15.78
C ASP A 221 11.90 -23.01 -15.27
N HIS A 222 11.70 -22.97 -13.94
CA HIS A 222 10.89 -21.95 -13.31
C HIS A 222 11.55 -20.56 -13.36
N LEU A 223 12.83 -20.47 -12.99
CA LEU A 223 13.61 -19.22 -12.94
C LEU A 223 13.81 -18.63 -14.34
N SER A 224 14.04 -19.48 -15.35
CA SER A 224 14.13 -19.10 -16.76
C SER A 224 12.77 -18.87 -17.42
N GLY A 225 11.67 -19.15 -16.71
CA GLY A 225 10.32 -18.94 -17.19
C GLY A 225 10.04 -17.47 -17.49
N LYS A 226 9.31 -17.20 -18.58
CA LYS A 226 8.97 -15.84 -19.04
C LYS A 226 8.31 -14.98 -17.95
N GLN A 227 7.46 -15.59 -17.13
CA GLN A 227 6.81 -14.88 -16.02
C GLN A 227 7.82 -14.47 -14.94
N HIS A 228 8.71 -15.38 -14.54
CA HIS A 228 9.72 -15.10 -13.53
C HIS A 228 10.69 -14.01 -14.01
N VAL A 229 11.26 -14.19 -15.21
CA VAL A 229 12.16 -13.22 -15.84
C VAL A 229 11.46 -11.87 -16.05
N GLY A 230 10.18 -11.88 -16.44
CA GLY A 230 9.40 -10.66 -16.64
C GLY A 230 9.21 -9.85 -15.36
N TYR A 231 8.74 -10.48 -14.28
CA TYR A 231 8.60 -9.80 -13.00
C TYR A 231 9.94 -9.41 -12.36
N PHE A 232 10.99 -10.21 -12.57
CA PHE A 232 12.34 -9.87 -12.13
C PHE A 232 12.84 -8.58 -12.79
N LYS A 233 12.77 -8.50 -14.13
CA LYS A 233 13.11 -7.29 -14.89
C LYS A 233 12.26 -6.09 -14.47
N LEU A 234 10.98 -6.32 -14.17
CA LEU A 234 10.05 -5.27 -13.76
C LEU A 234 10.38 -4.71 -12.37
N ARG A 235 10.74 -5.57 -11.41
CA ARG A 235 11.25 -5.13 -10.10
C ARG A 235 12.57 -4.38 -10.22
N GLN A 236 13.53 -4.93 -10.95
CA GLN A 236 14.83 -4.30 -11.15
C GLN A 236 14.69 -2.90 -11.77
N ALA A 237 13.88 -2.77 -12.82
CA ALA A 237 13.66 -1.47 -13.46
C ALA A 237 12.87 -0.48 -12.59
N TYR A 238 11.95 -0.97 -11.75
CA TYR A 238 11.25 -0.14 -10.78
C TYR A 238 12.20 0.39 -9.71
N GLU A 239 13.06 -0.46 -9.14
CA GLU A 239 14.07 -0.08 -8.14
C GLU A 239 15.08 0.91 -8.73
N GLU A 240 15.67 0.63 -9.89
CA GLU A 240 16.65 1.51 -10.56
C GLU A 240 16.07 2.91 -10.80
N MET A 241 14.84 2.99 -11.31
CA MET A 241 14.20 4.28 -11.61
C MET A 241 13.66 4.99 -10.36
N ASN A 242 13.21 4.24 -9.34
CA ASN A 242 12.79 4.84 -8.08
C ASN A 242 13.99 5.40 -7.31
N GLU A 243 15.09 4.66 -7.21
CA GLU A 243 16.33 5.14 -6.60
C GLU A 243 16.88 6.38 -7.30
N SER A 244 16.87 6.40 -8.64
CA SER A 244 17.33 7.55 -9.40
C SER A 244 16.50 8.80 -9.09
N ARG A 245 15.18 8.65 -8.91
CA ARG A 245 14.29 9.75 -8.52
C ARG A 245 14.45 10.15 -7.06
N GLU A 246 14.63 9.20 -6.16
CA GLU A 246 14.88 9.49 -4.74
C GLU A 246 16.20 10.24 -4.58
N LYS A 247 17.25 9.87 -5.31
CA LYS A 247 18.52 10.61 -5.36
C LYS A 247 18.32 12.04 -5.88
N GLU A 248 17.56 12.21 -6.96
CA GLU A 248 17.24 13.54 -7.51
C GLU A 248 16.41 14.39 -6.53
N GLN A 249 15.44 13.80 -5.85
CA GLN A 249 14.62 14.48 -4.85
C GLN A 249 15.45 14.85 -3.61
N GLN A 250 16.28 13.94 -3.11
CA GLN A 250 17.20 14.19 -2.00
C GLN A 250 18.21 15.27 -2.36
N GLU A 251 18.73 15.30 -3.59
CA GLU A 251 19.63 16.37 -4.03
C GLU A 251 18.91 17.72 -4.11
N LYS A 252 17.70 17.76 -4.68
CA LYS A 252 16.88 18.99 -4.70
C LYS A 252 16.53 19.47 -3.30
N GLU A 253 16.22 18.56 -2.39
CA GLU A 253 15.94 18.88 -0.99
C GLU A 253 17.20 19.37 -0.28
N ARG A 254 18.35 18.74 -0.51
CA ARG A 254 19.65 19.18 0.01
C ARG A 254 20.00 20.59 -0.49
N ARG A 255 19.84 20.86 -1.79
CA ARG A 255 20.03 22.21 -2.37
C ARG A 255 19.09 23.23 -1.74
N ARG A 256 17.80 22.91 -1.61
CA ARG A 256 16.83 23.78 -0.91
C ARG A 256 17.20 24.03 0.55
N ARG A 257 17.76 23.03 1.24
CA ARG A 257 18.24 23.16 2.61
C ARG A 257 19.48 24.05 2.68
N GLU A 258 20.45 23.85 1.80
CA GLU A 258 21.66 24.67 1.67
C GLU A 258 21.31 26.13 1.33
N ASP A 259 20.36 26.37 0.43
CA ASP A 259 19.88 27.72 0.09
C ASP A 259 19.24 28.40 1.30
N ARG A 260 18.37 27.68 2.03
CA ARG A 260 17.78 28.18 3.29
C ARG A 260 18.83 28.47 4.35
N GLU A 261 19.90 27.69 4.41
CA GLU A 261 21.01 27.88 5.35
C GLU A 261 21.90 29.07 4.95
N ARG A 262 22.17 29.26 3.65
CA ARG A 262 22.85 30.46 3.12
C ARG A 262 22.03 31.73 3.35
N GLU A 263 20.71 31.69 3.19
CA GLU A 263 19.82 32.81 3.53
C GLU A 263 19.85 33.14 5.03
N ARG A 264 19.95 32.13 5.90
CA ARG A 264 20.10 32.34 7.35
C ARG A 264 21.48 32.89 7.71
N SER A 265 22.53 32.36 7.09
CA SER A 265 23.92 32.78 7.34
C SER A 265 24.20 34.19 6.81
N SER A 266 23.69 34.56 5.64
CA SER A 266 23.78 35.94 5.12
C SER A 266 23.04 36.96 5.97
N ARG A 267 21.90 36.58 6.57
CA ARG A 267 21.21 37.39 7.59
C ARG A 267 21.97 37.50 8.92
N SER A 268 22.81 36.51 9.26
CA SER A 268 23.59 36.49 10.50
C SER A 268 25.02 37.04 10.35
N GLY A 269 25.57 37.07 9.14
CA GLY A 269 26.97 37.44 8.84
C GLY A 269 27.18 38.86 8.31
N GLY A 270 26.12 39.58 7.94
CA GLY A 270 26.16 40.98 7.49
C GLY A 270 26.13 42.03 8.62
N GLY A 271 26.64 41.69 9.81
CA GLY A 271 26.42 42.46 11.04
C GLY A 271 27.66 43.14 11.64
N LEU A 272 28.56 43.70 10.82
CA LEU A 272 29.69 44.53 11.29
C LEU A 272 29.65 45.98 10.77
N GLY A 273 28.47 46.49 10.37
CA GLY A 273 28.36 47.85 9.81
C GLY A 273 27.05 48.61 10.09
N GLY A 274 26.24 48.19 11.08
CA GLY A 274 24.87 48.73 11.25
C GLY A 274 24.51 49.23 12.66
N LEU A 275 25.47 49.40 13.57
CA LEU A 275 25.22 49.72 14.99
C LEU A 275 24.71 51.16 15.25
N GLY A 276 24.42 51.95 14.21
CA GLY A 276 23.97 53.34 14.33
C GLY A 276 22.48 53.60 14.06
N SER A 277 21.82 52.77 13.23
CA SER A 277 20.42 53.04 12.81
C SER A 277 19.39 52.22 13.60
N ASP A 278 19.76 51.01 14.02
CA ASP A 278 18.83 50.08 14.71
C ASP A 278 18.44 50.59 16.10
N ARG A 279 19.33 51.28 16.83
CA ARG A 279 18.94 51.92 18.11
C ARG A 279 17.85 52.98 17.92
N ARG A 280 17.93 53.79 16.86
CA ARG A 280 16.94 54.85 16.60
C ARG A 280 15.59 54.30 16.16
N ASP A 281 15.59 53.27 15.31
CA ASP A 281 14.36 52.64 14.84
C ASP A 281 13.74 51.73 15.91
N ARG A 282 14.54 51.14 16.79
CA ARG A 282 14.06 50.36 17.94
C ARG A 282 13.52 51.26 19.04
N GLU A 283 14.16 52.39 19.34
CA GLU A 283 13.61 53.45 20.22
C GLU A 283 12.32 54.05 19.62
N ARG A 284 12.26 54.25 18.30
CA ARG A 284 11.05 54.71 17.61
C ARG A 284 9.93 53.67 17.69
N MET A 285 10.22 52.40 17.43
CA MET A 285 9.25 51.31 17.57
C MET A 285 8.82 51.08 19.03
N GLU A 286 9.70 51.25 20.01
CA GLU A 286 9.34 51.15 21.42
C GLU A 286 8.44 52.32 21.83
N ARG A 287 8.74 53.55 21.38
CA ARG A 287 7.88 54.72 21.59
C ARG A 287 6.53 54.60 20.88
N ASP A 288 6.49 54.03 19.68
CA ASP A 288 5.24 53.77 18.95
C ASP A 288 4.43 52.65 19.64
N ARG A 289 5.09 51.59 20.15
CA ARG A 289 4.43 50.54 20.94
C ARG A 289 3.92 51.04 22.29
N GLU A 290 4.65 51.94 22.95
CA GLU A 290 4.17 52.59 24.19
C GLU A 290 2.96 53.47 23.90
N ARG A 291 3.00 54.26 22.82
CA ARG A 291 1.87 55.08 22.40
C ARG A 291 0.64 54.24 22.03
N ASP A 292 0.81 53.10 21.38
CA ASP A 292 -0.29 52.17 21.07
C ASP A 292 -0.83 51.48 22.33
N ARG A 293 0.02 51.15 23.31
CA ARG A 293 -0.43 50.64 24.62
C ARG A 293 -1.21 51.68 25.40
N GLU A 294 -0.71 52.92 25.49
CA GLU A 294 -1.44 54.03 26.15
C GLU A 294 -2.78 54.31 25.48
N ARG A 295 -2.85 54.21 24.15
CA ARG A 295 -4.11 54.38 23.40
C ARG A 295 -5.08 53.23 23.68
N SER A 296 -4.57 52.00 23.70
CA SER A 296 -5.34 50.79 24.03
C SER A 296 -5.89 50.82 25.46
N ASP A 297 -5.10 51.30 26.43
CA ASP A 297 -5.53 51.41 27.82
C ASP A 297 -6.54 52.55 28.03
N ARG A 298 -6.40 53.69 27.33
CA ARG A 298 -7.44 54.74 27.31
C ARG A 298 -8.74 54.27 26.68
N ASP A 299 -8.68 53.49 25.60
CA ASP A 299 -9.86 52.93 24.96
C ASP A 299 -10.56 51.92 25.90
N ARG A 300 -9.79 51.10 26.63
CA ARG A 300 -10.32 50.21 27.67
C ARG A 300 -10.94 50.94 28.85
N GLU A 301 -10.35 52.05 29.31
CA GLU A 301 -10.97 52.89 30.35
C GLU A 301 -12.30 53.49 29.86
N ARG A 302 -12.35 53.97 28.62
CA ARG A 302 -13.59 54.47 28.00
C ARG A 302 -14.67 53.40 27.88
N GLU A 303 -14.30 52.16 27.56
CA GLU A 303 -15.24 51.04 27.53
C GLU A 303 -15.74 50.69 28.93
N ARG A 304 -14.87 50.69 29.95
CA ARG A 304 -15.27 50.47 31.35
C ARG A 304 -16.19 51.57 31.89
N GLU A 305 -16.00 52.83 31.48
CA GLU A 305 -16.93 53.91 31.83
C GLU A 305 -18.31 53.71 31.15
N LYS A 306 -18.33 53.34 29.87
CA LYS A 306 -19.59 53.03 29.16
C LYS A 306 -20.33 51.84 29.76
N ASP A 307 -19.62 50.83 30.25
CA ASP A 307 -20.24 49.67 30.90
C ASP A 307 -20.80 50.02 32.29
N LYS A 308 -20.15 50.92 33.05
CA LYS A 308 -20.72 51.46 34.29
C LYS A 308 -21.98 52.28 34.06
N ASP A 309 -22.05 53.07 32.98
CA ASP A 309 -23.26 53.80 32.60
C ASP A 309 -24.39 52.83 32.19
N ARG A 310 -24.07 51.75 31.46
CA ARG A 310 -25.02 50.70 31.12
C ARG A 310 -25.53 49.91 32.34
N GLU A 311 -24.68 49.65 33.33
CA GLU A 311 -25.12 49.02 34.58
C GLU A 311 -26.05 49.92 35.38
N ARG A 312 -25.77 51.23 35.44
CA ARG A 312 -26.67 52.20 36.09
C ARG A 312 -28.04 52.27 35.40
N HIS A 313 -28.10 52.08 34.09
CA HIS A 313 -29.36 51.96 33.34
C HIS A 313 -30.07 50.61 33.50
N ARG A 314 -29.37 49.53 33.89
CA ARG A 314 -29.99 48.21 34.15
C ARG A 314 -30.71 48.14 35.49
N MET A 315 -30.26 48.87 36.51
CA MET A 315 -30.89 48.84 37.84
C MET A 315 -32.24 49.56 37.90
N VAL A 316 -32.60 50.35 36.88
CA VAL A 316 -33.91 51.04 36.80
C VAL A 316 -34.97 50.18 36.08
N ARG A 317 -34.60 48.99 35.59
CA ARG A 317 -35.51 48.10 34.84
C ARG A 317 -35.74 46.75 35.52
N GLU A 318 -35.61 46.70 36.84
CA GLU A 318 -36.23 45.64 37.64
C GLU A 318 -37.68 46.02 37.93
N GLU A 319 -38.60 45.65 37.04
CA GLU A 319 -39.98 45.32 37.40
C GLU A 319 -40.70 44.75 36.16
N ARG A 320 -40.62 43.42 36.00
CA ARG A 320 -41.73 42.54 35.55
C ARG A 320 -41.24 41.13 35.25
N PRO A 321 -41.83 40.07 35.86
CA PRO A 321 -41.52 38.69 35.54
C PRO A 321 -42.53 38.09 34.56
N SER A 322 -42.07 37.23 33.63
CA SER A 322 -42.66 35.89 33.39
C SER A 322 -42.34 35.26 32.03
N ARG A 323 -42.09 33.95 32.10
CA ARG A 323 -42.47 32.84 31.19
C ARG A 323 -41.73 32.65 29.85
N HIS A 324 -41.01 31.51 29.81
CA HIS A 324 -41.05 30.38 28.85
C HIS A 324 -40.96 30.64 27.34
N ASP A 325 -40.34 29.67 26.64
CA ASP A 325 -40.13 29.53 25.18
C ASP A 325 -39.00 30.40 24.58
N ASP A 326 -38.10 29.96 23.70
CA ASP A 326 -38.14 28.82 22.77
C ASP A 326 -36.72 28.46 22.31
N ARG A 327 -36.51 27.15 22.08
CA ARG A 327 -35.37 26.59 21.36
C ARG A 327 -35.62 26.74 19.86
N GLU A 328 -35.34 27.89 19.25
CA GLU A 328 -35.37 27.97 17.78
C GLU A 328 -34.62 29.20 17.25
N ARG A 329 -33.27 29.17 17.19
CA ARG A 329 -32.53 30.21 16.43
C ARG A 329 -31.13 29.87 15.94
N GLU A 330 -30.76 28.59 15.86
CA GLU A 330 -29.43 28.19 15.37
C GLU A 330 -29.40 27.71 13.91
N ARG A 331 -30.52 27.73 13.18
CA ARG A 331 -30.58 27.23 11.79
C ARG A 331 -30.44 28.27 10.67
N GLU A 332 -30.26 29.55 10.99
CA GLU A 332 -30.21 30.61 9.95
C GLU A 332 -28.81 31.08 9.56
N ARG A 333 -27.73 30.73 10.29
CA ARG A 333 -26.38 31.24 9.97
C ARG A 333 -25.60 30.45 8.92
N ASP A 334 -26.00 29.22 8.61
CA ASP A 334 -25.21 28.38 7.69
C ASP A 334 -25.61 28.51 6.21
N ARG A 335 -26.76 29.13 5.90
CA ARG A 335 -27.20 29.31 4.51
C ARG A 335 -26.58 30.49 3.77
N ASP A 336 -26.01 31.48 4.47
CA ASP A 336 -25.44 32.66 3.82
C ASP A 336 -24.01 32.46 3.28
N ARG A 337 -23.27 31.47 3.80
CA ARG A 337 -21.90 31.20 3.33
C ARG A 337 -21.82 30.47 1.99
N GLU A 338 -22.86 29.75 1.58
CA GLU A 338 -22.85 29.03 0.30
C GLU A 338 -23.15 29.95 -0.90
N ARG A 339 -23.89 31.05 -0.71
CA ARG A 339 -24.23 31.97 -1.81
C ARG A 339 -23.08 32.87 -2.28
N GLU A 340 -22.05 33.11 -1.46
CA GLU A 340 -20.92 33.95 -1.86
C GLU A 340 -19.93 33.22 -2.78
N ARG A 341 -19.72 31.91 -2.58
CA ARG A 341 -18.76 31.13 -3.40
C ARG A 341 -19.21 30.95 -4.85
N ASP A 342 -20.52 30.91 -5.11
CA ASP A 342 -21.04 30.75 -6.47
C ASP A 342 -20.99 32.03 -7.31
N ARG A 343 -21.02 33.22 -6.68
CA ARG A 343 -20.87 34.51 -7.39
C ARG A 343 -19.45 34.71 -7.92
N GLU A 344 -18.44 34.27 -7.17
CA GLU A 344 -17.03 34.43 -7.54
C GLU A 344 -16.64 33.54 -8.75
N ARG A 345 -17.25 32.36 -8.87
CA ARG A 345 -17.02 31.45 -10.01
C ARG A 345 -17.59 31.95 -11.33
N ARG A 346 -18.68 32.73 -11.32
CA ARG A 346 -19.27 33.30 -12.54
C ARG A 346 -18.44 34.46 -13.10
N HIS A 347 -17.90 35.33 -12.24
CA HIS A 347 -17.10 36.48 -12.68
C HIS A 347 -15.79 36.13 -13.39
N ARG A 348 -15.24 34.93 -13.14
CA ARG A 348 -13.97 34.51 -13.77
C ARG A 348 -14.14 33.97 -15.19
N LYS A 349 -15.37 33.59 -15.60
CA LYS A 349 -15.64 33.05 -16.95
C LYS A 349 -15.92 34.12 -18.02
N GLU A 350 -16.24 35.36 -17.63
CA GLU A 350 -16.60 36.42 -18.60
C GLU A 350 -15.42 37.24 -19.15
N ARG A 351 -14.18 37.01 -18.70
CA ARG A 351 -13.00 37.80 -19.12
C ARG A 351 -12.15 37.22 -20.26
N ARG A 352 -12.59 36.15 -20.94
CA ARG A 352 -11.94 35.65 -22.18
C ARG A 352 -12.92 35.72 -23.36
N SER A 353 -12.89 36.85 -24.07
CA SER A 353 -13.52 37.09 -25.40
C SER A 353 -12.65 36.44 -26.50
N PRO A 354 -13.18 36.04 -27.69
CA PRO A 354 -13.38 37.02 -28.78
C PRO A 354 -14.58 36.77 -29.74
N TYR A 355 -15.19 37.88 -30.14
CA TYR A 355 -15.39 38.36 -31.51
C TYR A 355 -15.84 37.39 -32.65
N GLU A 356 -16.91 37.85 -33.30
CA GLU A 356 -17.34 37.62 -34.69
C GLU A 356 -18.19 36.40 -35.11
N ARG A 357 -19.47 36.75 -35.27
CA ARG A 357 -20.52 36.11 -36.06
C ARG A 357 -20.61 36.91 -37.37
N THR A 358 -20.72 36.25 -38.53
CA THR A 358 -21.76 36.56 -39.55
C THR A 358 -21.72 35.67 -40.79
N SER A 359 -22.94 35.39 -41.27
CA SER A 359 -23.31 34.94 -42.63
C SER A 359 -23.04 33.43 -42.90
N VAL A 360 -23.89 32.62 -43.55
CA VAL A 360 -24.96 32.87 -44.52
C VAL A 360 -25.98 31.71 -44.43
N ARG A 361 -27.28 32.04 -44.46
CA ARG A 361 -28.40 31.14 -44.82
C ARG A 361 -28.35 30.85 -46.32
N ARG A 362 -28.51 29.59 -46.77
CA ARG A 362 -29.39 29.25 -47.92
C ARG A 362 -29.51 27.73 -48.20
N ARG A 363 -30.76 27.28 -48.18
CA ARG A 363 -31.46 26.37 -49.12
C ARG A 363 -30.95 24.94 -49.28
N SER A 364 -31.61 24.03 -48.58
CA SER A 364 -31.95 22.70 -49.11
C SER A 364 -33.16 22.84 -50.03
N ARG A 365 -33.07 22.31 -51.24
CA ARG A 365 -34.19 22.11 -52.15
C ARG A 365 -34.15 20.66 -52.59
N ASP A 366 -35.19 19.93 -52.19
CA ASP A 366 -35.61 18.67 -52.79
C ASP A 366 -35.69 18.77 -54.32
N ARG A 367 -35.19 17.75 -55.01
CA ARG A 367 -35.99 16.87 -55.90
C ARG A 367 -35.09 15.88 -56.65
N HIS A 368 -35.65 14.67 -56.74
CA HIS A 368 -35.64 13.71 -57.86
C HIS A 368 -34.38 13.47 -58.69
#